data_AF-A0A941WVJ5-F1
#
_entry.id   AF-A0A941WVJ5-F1
#
_cell.length_a   1.000
_cell.length_b   1.000
_cell.length_c   1.000
_cell.angle_alpha   90.00
_cell.angle_beta   90.00
_cell.angle_gamma   90.00
#
_symmetry.space_group_name_H-M   'P 1'
#
loop_
_entity.id
_entity.type
_entity.pdbx_description
1 polymer ?
#
loop_
_entity_poly.entity_id
_entity_poly.type
_entity_poly.pdbx_seq_one_letter_code
_entity_poly.pdbx_strand_id
1 'polypeptide(L)'
;MNPVDIYIDRKIKLNSNIIIFTYYELRVKLNLYESETKEFLDMCEDELEDLGYSIYYTGEKYFYDNKSLVVKENQLMVAIKKK
;
A
#
# COMPACT_ATOMS: atom_id res chain seq x y z
N MET A 1 9.70 1.51 -17.38
CA MET A 1 8.69 1.19 -16.36
C MET A 1 9.44 0.77 -15.12
N ASN A 2 9.29 1.52 -14.04
CA ASN A 2 9.96 1.25 -12.77
C ASN A 2 9.37 -0.03 -12.15
N PRO A 3 10.16 -0.88 -11.48
CA PRO A 3 9.65 -2.01 -10.69
C PRO A 3 8.44 -1.68 -9.80
N VAL A 4 8.37 -0.47 -9.24
CA VAL A 4 7.24 0.03 -8.43
C VAL A 4 5.95 0.10 -9.26
N ASP A 5 5.98 0.73 -10.44
CA ASP A 5 4.80 0.86 -11.31
C ASP A 5 4.21 -0.51 -11.66
N ILE A 6 5.06 -1.48 -12.02
CA ILE A 6 4.64 -2.84 -12.37
C ILE A 6 3.96 -3.51 -11.17
N TYR A 7 4.48 -3.26 -9.98
CA TYR A 7 3.95 -3.83 -8.74
C TYR A 7 2.59 -3.24 -8.39
N ILE A 8 2.46 -1.91 -8.44
CA ILE A 8 1.19 -1.19 -8.23
C ILE A 8 0.16 -1.62 -9.25
N ASP A 9 0.51 -1.69 -10.54
CA ASP A 9 -0.40 -2.13 -11.60
C ASP A 9 -0.97 -3.53 -11.35
N ARG A 10 -0.14 -4.46 -10.86
CA ARG A 10 -0.60 -5.80 -10.49
C ARG A 10 -1.60 -5.76 -9.34
N LYS A 11 -1.35 -4.92 -8.33
CA LYS A 11 -2.26 -4.74 -7.19
C LYS A 11 -3.59 -4.11 -7.63
N ILE A 12 -3.55 -3.08 -8.47
CA ILE A 12 -4.74 -2.41 -9.03
C ILE A 12 -5.59 -3.39 -9.83
N LYS A 13 -4.96 -4.25 -10.65
CA LYS A 13 -5.68 -5.29 -11.42
C LYS A 13 -6.38 -6.31 -10.54
N LEU A 14 -5.86 -6.58 -9.33
CA LEU A 14 -6.51 -7.47 -8.36
C LEU A 14 -7.65 -6.75 -7.64
N ASN A 15 -7.42 -5.51 -7.20
CA ASN A 15 -8.43 -4.67 -6.60
C ASN A 15 -8.02 -3.19 -6.70
N SER A 16 -8.75 -2.43 -7.50
CA SER A 16 -8.48 -0.99 -7.72
C SER A 16 -9.05 -0.09 -6.62
N ASN A 17 -9.89 -0.61 -5.72
CA ASN A 17 -10.52 0.22 -4.68
C ASN A 17 -9.67 0.26 -3.41
N ILE A 18 -8.95 -0.82 -3.12
CA ILE A 18 -8.12 -0.97 -1.95
C ILE A 18 -6.87 -1.79 -2.28
N ILE A 19 -5.72 -1.21 -1.97
CA ILE A 19 -4.41 -1.85 -2.13
C ILE A 19 -3.80 -2.01 -0.75
N ILE A 20 -3.26 -3.19 -0.46
CA ILE A 20 -2.70 -3.54 0.84
C ILE A 20 -1.28 -4.05 0.64
N PHE A 21 -0.35 -3.43 1.36
CA PHE A 21 1.05 -3.84 1.47
C PHE A 21 1.26 -4.47 2.85
N THR A 22 1.70 -5.72 2.87
CA THR A 22 1.87 -6.47 4.12
C THR A 22 3.34 -6.68 4.43
N TYR A 23 3.65 -6.83 5.72
CA TYR A 23 4.99 -7.18 6.18
C TYR A 23 5.49 -8.46 5.49
N TYR A 24 4.65 -9.50 5.44
CA TYR A 24 5.00 -10.78 4.83
C TYR A 24 5.38 -10.64 3.35
N GLU A 25 4.70 -9.79 2.61
CA GLU A 25 4.98 -9.59 1.19
C GLU A 25 6.32 -8.87 0.97
N LEU A 26 6.54 -7.75 1.64
CA LEU A 26 7.73 -6.92 1.39
C LEU A 26 8.98 -7.50 2.08
N ARG A 27 8.86 -7.94 3.33
CA ARG A 27 10.00 -8.40 4.13
C ARG A 27 10.36 -9.85 3.91
N VAL A 28 9.37 -10.70 3.65
CA VAL A 28 9.60 -12.15 3.54
C VAL A 28 9.65 -12.60 2.09
N LYS A 29 8.69 -12.19 1.24
CA LYS A 29 8.70 -12.61 -0.17
C LYS A 29 9.69 -11.85 -1.02
N LEU A 30 9.75 -10.52 -0.87
CA LEU A 30 10.71 -9.68 -1.61
C LEU A 30 12.06 -9.55 -0.90
N ASN A 31 12.16 -10.03 0.35
CA ASN A 31 13.37 -10.00 1.16
C ASN A 31 13.97 -8.59 1.32
N LEU A 32 13.11 -7.56 1.42
CA LEU A 32 13.53 -6.18 1.59
C LEU A 32 13.94 -5.90 3.04
N TYR A 33 15.10 -5.27 3.19
CA TYR A 33 15.60 -4.79 4.47
C TYR A 33 14.84 -3.58 5.01
N GLU A 34 15.17 -3.25 6.26
CA GLU A 34 14.83 -2.02 7.00
C GLU A 34 14.35 -0.86 6.12
N SER A 35 15.39 -0.22 5.62
CA SER A 35 15.43 0.96 4.77
C SER A 35 14.82 0.72 3.41
N GLU A 36 15.13 -0.41 2.76
CA GLU A 36 14.64 -0.70 1.40
C GLU A 36 13.11 -0.78 1.35
N THR A 37 12.50 -1.35 2.39
CA THR A 37 11.03 -1.40 2.47
C THR A 37 10.44 -0.02 2.63
N LYS A 38 11.10 0.84 3.41
CA LYS A 38 10.65 2.22 3.60
C LYS A 38 10.75 3.00 2.28
N GLU A 39 11.91 2.97 1.63
CA GLU A 39 12.10 3.61 0.33
C GLU A 39 11.12 3.09 -0.73
N PHE A 40 10.87 1.78 -0.76
CA PHE A 40 9.89 1.19 -1.66
C PHE A 40 8.47 1.67 -1.38
N LEU A 41 8.08 1.80 -0.11
CA LEU A 41 6.76 2.31 0.28
C LEU A 41 6.63 3.80 -0.02
N ASP A 42 7.66 4.61 0.22
CA ASP A 42 7.68 6.05 -0.10
C ASP A 42 7.44 6.26 -1.62
N MET A 43 8.13 5.47 -2.46
CA MET A 43 7.89 5.49 -3.91
C MET A 43 6.49 5.02 -4.31
N CYS A 44 5.92 4.06 -3.56
CA CYS A 44 4.56 3.60 -3.81
C CYS A 44 3.52 4.63 -3.39
N GLU A 45 3.77 5.36 -2.31
CA GLU A 45 2.93 6.45 -1.82
C GLU A 45 2.81 7.53 -2.90
N ASP A 46 3.93 8.08 -3.38
CA ASP A 46 3.95 9.10 -4.43
C ASP A 46 3.09 8.70 -5.65
N GLU A 47 3.33 7.51 -6.20
CA GLU A 47 2.61 7.01 -7.39
C GLU A 47 1.11 6.79 -7.10
N LEU A 48 0.77 6.23 -5.92
CA LEU A 48 -0.62 5.99 -5.56
C LEU A 48 -1.37 7.30 -5.27
N GLU A 49 -0.72 8.29 -4.68
CA GLU A 49 -1.31 9.61 -4.47
C GLU A 49 -1.60 10.32 -5.80
N ASP A 50 -0.66 10.27 -6.75
CA ASP A 50 -0.84 10.76 -8.11
C ASP A 50 -1.98 10.05 -8.85
N LEU A 51 -2.13 8.75 -8.61
CA LEU A 51 -3.27 7.98 -9.09
C LEU A 51 -4.56 8.24 -8.31
N GLY A 52 -4.59 9.13 -7.32
CA GLY A 52 -5.78 9.52 -6.58
C GLY A 52 -6.19 8.52 -5.49
N TYR A 53 -5.24 7.88 -4.83
CA TYR A 53 -5.48 7.13 -3.60
C TYR A 53 -5.20 8.00 -2.37
N SER A 54 -5.78 7.62 -1.23
CA SER A 54 -5.41 8.09 0.10
C SER A 54 -4.62 6.98 0.79
N ILE A 55 -3.49 7.34 1.40
CA ILE A 55 -2.57 6.40 2.03
C ILE A 55 -2.78 6.38 3.55
N TYR A 56 -2.66 5.19 4.13
CA TYR A 56 -2.77 4.94 5.57
C TYR A 56 -1.72 3.93 6.02
N TYR A 57 -1.08 4.20 7.14
CA TYR A 57 -0.03 3.38 7.74
C TYR A 57 -0.52 2.58 8.93
N THR A 58 0.30 1.63 9.40
CA THR A 58 -0.03 0.77 10.55
C THR A 58 -0.56 1.55 11.75
N GLY A 59 -1.72 1.14 12.27
CA GLY A 59 -2.38 1.79 13.41
C GLY A 59 -3.28 2.97 13.07
N GLU A 60 -3.22 3.49 11.84
CA GLU A 60 -4.11 4.57 11.40
C GLU A 60 -5.52 4.08 11.10
N LYS A 61 -6.49 4.98 11.26
CA LYS A 61 -7.90 4.72 10.97
C LYS A 61 -8.24 5.19 9.56
N TYR A 62 -8.98 4.37 8.83
CA TYR A 62 -9.52 4.72 7.53
C TYR A 62 -11.00 4.34 7.44
N PHE A 63 -11.71 4.98 6.52
CA PHE A 63 -13.11 4.66 6.24
C PHE A 63 -13.22 3.95 4.90
N TYR A 64 -13.76 2.75 4.91
CA TYR A 64 -13.96 1.95 3.70
C TYR A 64 -15.22 1.09 3.86
N ASP A 65 -16.01 0.99 2.79
CA ASP A 65 -17.24 0.17 2.77
C ASP A 65 -18.20 0.46 3.95
N ASN A 66 -18.47 1.74 4.20
CA ASN A 66 -19.31 2.25 5.30
C ASN A 66 -18.85 1.82 6.71
N LYS A 67 -17.58 1.45 6.87
CA LYS A 67 -16.98 1.02 8.15
C LYS A 67 -15.72 1.81 8.44
N SER A 68 -15.53 2.14 9.71
CA SER A 68 -14.24 2.62 10.22
C SER A 68 -13.38 1.40 10.53
N LEU A 69 -12.21 1.33 9.89
CA LEU A 69 -11.24 0.26 10.02
C LEU A 69 -9.92 0.83 10.53
N VAL A 70 -9.06 -0.06 11.04
CA VAL A 70 -7.69 0.27 11.45
C VAL A 70 -6.74 -0.56 10.60
N VAL A 71 -5.64 0.05 10.15
CA VAL A 71 -4.56 -0.68 9.47
C VAL A 71 -3.94 -1.65 10.48
N LYS A 72 -3.98 -2.94 10.18
CA LYS A 72 -3.56 -4.01 11.09
C LYS A 72 -2.04 -3.99 11.27
N GLU A 73 -1.55 -4.53 12.39
CA GLU A 73 -0.11 -4.59 12.70
C GLU A 73 0.74 -5.28 11.62
N ASN A 74 0.17 -6.24 10.88
CA ASN A 74 0.85 -6.93 9.79
C ASN A 74 0.76 -6.22 8.43
N GLN A 75 0.04 -5.10 8.37
CA GLN A 75 -0.12 -4.25 7.19
C GLN A 75 0.77 -3.03 7.36
N LEU A 76 1.72 -2.85 6.46
CA LEU A 76 2.64 -1.72 6.48
C LEU A 76 1.97 -0.47 5.90
N MET A 77 1.18 -0.65 4.83
CA MET A 77 0.49 0.46 4.16
C MET A 77 -0.81 -0.04 3.50
N VAL A 78 -1.85 0.79 3.56
CA VAL A 78 -3.13 0.59 2.89
C VAL A 78 -3.45 1.83 2.08
N ALA A 79 -3.77 1.64 0.80
CA ALA A 79 -4.19 2.72 -0.09
C ALA A 79 -5.65 2.53 -0.50
N ILE A 80 -6.46 3.59 -0.35
CA ILE A 80 -7.90 3.58 -0.67
C ILE A 80 -8.17 4.56 -1.82
N LYS A 81 -8.84 4.11 -2.88
CA LYS A 81 -9.16 4.97 -4.01
C LYS A 81 -10.10 6.10 -3.57
N LYS A 82 -9.72 7.36 -3.85
CA LYS A 82 -10.59 8.52 -3.64
C LYS A 82 -11.78 8.41 -4.60
N LYS A 83 -13.00 8.66 -4.09
CA LYS A 83 -14.22 8.68 -4.90
C LYS A 83 -14.35 9.96 -5.70
#